data_AF-A0ABD3QZT4-F1
#
_entry.id   AF-A0ABD3QZT4-F1
#
_cell.length_a   1.000
_cell.length_b   1.000
_cell.length_c   1.000
_cell.angle_alpha   90.00
_cell.angle_beta   90.00
_cell.angle_gamma   90.00
#
_symmetry.space_group_name_H-M   'P 1'
#
loop_
_entity.id
_entity.type
_entity.pdbx_description
1 polymer ?
#
loop_
_entity_poly.entity_id
_entity_poly.type
_entity_poly.pdbx_seq_one_letter_code
_entity_poly.pdbx_strand_id
1 'polypeptide(L)'
;MKVSGVDGLSRGDLTEGMMAGRDPLSFIPFNQGADERSGGRVSTWVRSWWKSRKGIDFGGMPLKAITKDNMFELRDLQAARLWILPPATMEVVMELLCEDRLAHPQWPHVFAVPRLMTHFWRKDLMKNADLLFTVPAGVPFWNAGQFEPLIVAIVLPLSHVPRYTGPWLVKGTDEGDRYELALRRGFKGGERDDADELHELEGLMCEVWQEPEGGSRALLQQFLAWASNFPPVQKCMEASDDRFPRLDDGEDTTNATDLEAIEASTTMHRYRSARDGDHLMGVPFECDLCSFRNVSGRQPIFCDRRDQFTLTCIRRVQLDVMWAREPHTVSSNWARTKADYQMVMTNLSVSPEAFLPQLGNTELRDRVGMGAALATLVTSLRAGRNSTNIQVDTMRKTRTWISNAHDAGQEYSCESVVGLDRAKQYVTSCHTFGKWYGRFMRGARLRMGMVRKQNEALTSSVALAVCEVAESRWQLSSDEEMRENLEDTVCFMLAAMGAGLRGEEVPLLLMEGLLAFWEESQLVADRFVMLTLKGQFKGNG
;
A
#
# COMPACT_ATOMS: atom_id res chain seq x y z
N MET A 1 25.26 -23.07 -37.36
CA MET A 1 25.12 -24.33 -38.13
C MET A 1 26.23 -24.59 -39.16
N LYS A 2 26.70 -23.59 -39.93
CA LYS A 2 27.83 -23.78 -40.85
C LYS A 2 29.12 -24.27 -40.17
N VAL A 3 29.59 -23.56 -39.15
CA VAL A 3 30.86 -23.88 -38.45
C VAL A 3 30.81 -25.20 -37.67
N SER A 4 29.62 -25.64 -37.25
CA SER A 4 29.42 -26.94 -36.59
C SER A 4 29.41 -28.12 -37.57
N GLY A 5 29.51 -27.87 -38.88
CA GLY A 5 29.55 -28.90 -39.93
C GLY A 5 28.19 -29.52 -40.27
N VAL A 6 27.10 -29.08 -39.63
CA VAL A 6 25.76 -29.67 -39.80
C VAL A 6 25.18 -29.40 -41.19
N ASP A 7 25.41 -28.22 -41.75
CA ASP A 7 24.96 -27.89 -43.12
C ASP A 7 25.75 -28.69 -44.17
N GLY A 8 27.03 -28.97 -43.90
CA GLY A 8 27.94 -29.74 -44.76
C GLY A 8 27.55 -31.22 -44.88
N LEU A 9 26.86 -31.78 -43.88
CA LEU A 9 26.36 -33.17 -43.88
C LEU A 9 25.42 -33.45 -45.05
N SER A 10 24.54 -32.50 -45.38
CA SER A 10 23.64 -32.62 -46.54
C SER A 10 24.37 -32.66 -47.88
N ARG A 11 25.65 -32.24 -47.89
CA ARG A 11 26.54 -32.17 -49.06
C ARG A 11 27.67 -33.21 -49.02
N GLY A 12 27.66 -34.12 -48.03
CA GLY A 12 28.66 -35.17 -47.88
C GLY A 12 30.01 -34.70 -47.35
N ASP A 13 30.12 -33.49 -46.80
CA ASP A 13 31.36 -33.00 -46.20
C ASP A 13 31.53 -33.53 -44.77
N LEU A 14 32.59 -34.31 -44.58
CA LEU A 14 32.94 -34.96 -43.31
C LEU A 14 34.14 -34.29 -42.62
N THR A 15 34.66 -33.18 -43.18
CA THR A 15 35.93 -32.58 -42.73
C THR A 15 35.76 -31.36 -41.83
N GLU A 16 34.52 -30.90 -41.62
CA GLU A 16 34.20 -29.69 -40.86
C GLU A 16 33.47 -29.98 -39.53
N GLY A 17 33.68 -29.08 -38.56
CA GLY A 17 32.90 -29.01 -37.33
C GLY A 17 32.92 -30.31 -36.50
N MET A 18 31.73 -30.82 -36.16
CA MET A 18 31.58 -32.03 -35.35
C MET A 18 32.09 -33.29 -36.06
N MET A 19 32.02 -33.32 -37.39
CA MET A 19 32.48 -34.45 -38.20
C MET A 19 34.01 -34.57 -38.23
N ALA A 20 34.71 -33.45 -37.98
CA ALA A 20 36.15 -33.42 -37.75
C ALA A 20 36.57 -33.85 -36.32
N GLY A 21 35.65 -34.37 -35.51
CA GLY A 21 35.91 -34.82 -34.13
C GLY A 21 35.90 -33.71 -33.08
N ARG A 22 35.43 -32.50 -33.42
CA ARG A 22 35.26 -31.41 -32.44
C ARG A 22 33.99 -31.61 -31.63
N ASP A 23 34.04 -31.26 -30.33
CA ASP A 23 32.90 -31.37 -29.43
C ASP A 23 31.71 -30.52 -29.92
N PRO A 24 30.51 -31.10 -30.12
CA PRO A 24 29.28 -30.37 -30.43
C PRO A 24 28.99 -29.18 -29.49
N LEU A 25 29.28 -29.32 -28.20
CA LEU A 25 29.02 -28.28 -27.20
C LEU A 25 29.96 -27.08 -27.32
N SER A 26 31.09 -27.23 -28.04
CA SER A 26 31.97 -26.10 -28.36
C SER A 26 31.33 -25.09 -29.32
N PHE A 27 30.32 -25.52 -30.09
CA PHE A 27 29.58 -24.66 -31.01
C PHE A 27 28.21 -24.23 -30.44
N ILE A 28 27.60 -25.09 -29.61
CA ILE A 28 26.27 -24.86 -29.06
C ILE A 28 26.26 -25.15 -27.54
N PRO A 29 26.90 -24.30 -26.72
CA PRO A 29 26.97 -24.52 -25.27
C PRO A 29 25.64 -24.17 -24.60
N PHE A 30 24.79 -25.19 -24.38
CA PHE A 30 23.50 -25.01 -23.71
C PHE A 30 23.60 -24.74 -22.20
N ASN A 31 24.73 -25.17 -21.61
CA ASN A 31 25.02 -25.08 -20.18
C ASN A 31 25.70 -23.77 -19.78
N GLN A 32 26.00 -22.88 -20.73
CA GLN A 32 26.68 -21.62 -20.45
C GLN A 32 25.80 -20.40 -20.69
N GLY A 33 25.85 -19.46 -19.75
CA GLY A 33 25.20 -18.15 -19.86
C GLY A 33 25.93 -17.21 -20.83
N ALA A 34 25.31 -16.09 -21.20
CA ALA A 34 25.96 -15.13 -22.10
C ALA A 34 27.22 -14.50 -21.48
N ASP A 35 27.27 -14.32 -20.16
CA ASP A 35 28.42 -13.70 -19.50
C ASP A 35 29.62 -14.65 -19.38
N GLU A 36 29.35 -15.94 -19.10
CA GLU A 36 30.37 -16.99 -19.11
C GLU A 36 31.01 -17.13 -20.49
N ARG A 37 30.18 -17.08 -21.54
CA ARG A 37 30.63 -17.16 -22.94
C ARG A 37 31.38 -15.91 -23.42
N SER A 38 31.04 -14.74 -22.88
CA SER A 38 31.63 -13.46 -23.28
C SER A 38 32.73 -12.96 -22.32
N GLY A 39 33.01 -13.67 -21.23
CA GLY A 39 34.00 -13.25 -20.23
C GLY A 39 33.64 -11.94 -19.55
N GLY A 40 32.37 -11.74 -19.18
CA GLY A 40 31.92 -10.54 -18.45
C GLY A 40 31.53 -9.33 -19.33
N ARG A 41 31.71 -9.42 -20.66
CA ARG A 41 31.46 -8.27 -21.55
C ARG A 41 29.97 -7.95 -21.67
N VAL A 42 29.10 -8.97 -21.69
CA VAL A 42 27.65 -8.76 -21.80
C VAL A 42 27.11 -8.06 -20.54
N SER A 43 27.48 -8.51 -19.34
CA SER A 43 27.02 -7.85 -18.11
C SER A 43 27.58 -6.44 -17.96
N THR A 44 28.83 -6.20 -18.40
CA THR A 44 29.43 -4.87 -18.44
C THR A 44 28.63 -3.94 -19.36
N TRP A 45 28.29 -4.40 -20.56
CA TRP A 45 27.45 -3.65 -21.50
C TRP A 45 26.07 -3.36 -20.90
N VAL A 46 25.38 -4.36 -20.34
CA VAL A 46 24.06 -4.18 -19.71
C VAL A 46 24.10 -3.13 -18.59
N ARG A 47 25.09 -3.22 -17.70
CA ARG A 47 25.27 -2.27 -16.60
C ARG A 47 25.59 -0.85 -17.07
N SER A 48 26.19 -0.71 -18.25
CA SER A 48 26.57 0.60 -18.79
C SER A 48 25.38 1.47 -19.16
N TRP A 49 24.28 0.87 -19.65
CA TRP A 49 23.06 1.61 -19.99
C TRP A 49 21.99 1.58 -18.89
N TRP A 50 22.09 0.66 -17.94
CA TRP A 50 21.24 0.68 -16.73
C TRP A 50 21.49 1.92 -15.86
N LYS A 51 22.72 2.45 -15.90
CA LYS A 51 23.11 3.69 -15.24
C LYS A 51 22.83 4.88 -16.13
N SER A 52 22.29 5.94 -15.56
CA SER A 52 22.23 7.26 -16.17
C SER A 52 23.64 7.84 -16.38
N ARG A 53 23.74 8.92 -17.18
CA ARG A 53 25.00 9.68 -17.34
C ARG A 53 25.59 10.19 -16.01
N LYS A 54 24.77 10.32 -14.96
CA LYS A 54 25.19 10.74 -13.61
C LYS A 54 25.63 9.56 -12.72
N GLY A 55 25.67 8.33 -13.25
CA GLY A 55 26.04 7.13 -12.52
C GLY A 55 24.93 6.55 -11.62
N ILE A 56 23.72 7.12 -11.67
CA ILE A 56 22.57 6.66 -10.89
C ILE A 56 21.88 5.52 -11.65
N ASP A 57 21.63 4.39 -10.98
CA ASP A 57 20.89 3.27 -11.55
C ASP A 57 19.44 3.65 -11.88
N PHE A 58 18.85 3.01 -12.88
CA PHE A 58 17.45 3.23 -13.25
C PHE A 58 16.51 3.03 -12.04
N GLY A 59 15.69 4.04 -11.77
CA GLY A 59 14.77 4.06 -10.63
C GLY A 59 15.45 3.99 -9.25
N GLY A 60 16.76 4.25 -9.16
CA GLY A 60 17.53 4.04 -7.93
C GLY A 60 17.72 2.56 -7.55
N MET A 61 17.44 1.65 -8.49
CA MET A 61 17.44 0.20 -8.24
C MET A 61 18.73 -0.44 -8.76
N PRO A 62 19.60 -0.96 -7.88
CA PRO A 62 20.82 -1.62 -8.31
C PRO A 62 20.48 -2.87 -9.11
N LEU A 63 21.21 -3.12 -10.20
CA LEU A 63 21.00 -4.31 -11.03
C LEU A 63 21.81 -5.50 -10.49
N LYS A 64 21.15 -6.50 -9.91
CA LYS A 64 21.80 -7.70 -9.35
C LYS A 64 21.68 -8.88 -10.30
N ALA A 65 22.81 -9.56 -10.53
CA ALA A 65 22.83 -10.78 -11.33
C ALA A 65 22.11 -11.92 -10.61
N ILE A 66 21.22 -12.59 -11.32
CA ILE A 66 20.56 -13.79 -10.86
C ILE A 66 21.39 -15.00 -11.32
N THR A 67 21.68 -15.87 -10.38
CA THR A 67 22.54 -17.04 -10.49
C THR A 67 21.77 -18.27 -10.03
N LYS A 68 22.33 -19.46 -10.26
CA LYS A 68 21.76 -20.70 -9.76
C LYS A 68 21.55 -20.73 -8.23
N ASP A 69 22.37 -19.97 -7.49
CA ASP A 69 22.36 -20.01 -6.03
C ASP A 69 21.31 -19.06 -5.43
N ASN A 70 20.88 -18.03 -6.16
CA ASN A 70 19.93 -17.02 -5.65
C ASN A 70 18.61 -16.93 -6.43
N MET A 71 18.43 -17.68 -7.52
CA MET A 71 17.22 -17.61 -8.34
C MET A 71 15.94 -18.03 -7.61
N PHE A 72 16.05 -18.79 -6.52
CA PHE A 72 14.92 -19.21 -5.67
C PHE A 72 14.70 -18.31 -4.45
N GLU A 73 15.54 -17.29 -4.26
CA GLU A 73 15.50 -16.35 -3.11
C GLU A 73 15.08 -14.93 -3.54
N LEU A 74 14.36 -14.80 -4.66
CA LEU A 74 13.99 -13.50 -5.24
C LEU A 74 13.17 -12.62 -4.29
N ARG A 75 12.39 -13.23 -3.38
CA ARG A 75 11.58 -12.53 -2.38
C ARG A 75 12.41 -11.66 -1.43
N ASP A 76 13.63 -12.10 -1.13
CA ASP A 76 14.53 -11.43 -0.20
C ASP A 76 15.41 -10.38 -0.92
N LEU A 77 15.25 -10.28 -2.24
CA LEU A 77 16.07 -9.43 -3.09
C LEU A 77 15.36 -8.11 -3.48
N GLN A 78 15.75 -7.02 -2.82
CA GLN A 78 15.28 -5.66 -3.09
C GLN A 78 16.15 -4.95 -4.15
N ALA A 79 16.16 -5.46 -5.38
CA ALA A 79 17.00 -4.96 -6.46
C ALA A 79 16.36 -5.22 -7.83
N ALA A 80 16.90 -4.65 -8.90
CA ALA A 80 16.57 -5.05 -10.28
C ALA A 80 17.26 -6.36 -10.65
N ARG A 81 16.65 -7.16 -11.55
CA ARG A 81 17.01 -8.58 -11.75
C ARG A 81 17.67 -8.74 -13.10
N LEU A 82 18.89 -9.25 -13.11
CA LEU A 82 19.65 -9.48 -14.34
C LEU A 82 19.82 -10.97 -14.60
N TRP A 83 19.10 -11.47 -15.60
CA TRP A 83 19.08 -12.86 -16.02
C TRP A 83 20.01 -13.09 -17.20
N ILE A 84 21.20 -13.64 -16.92
CA ILE A 84 22.20 -14.01 -17.93
C ILE A 84 22.53 -15.52 -17.82
N LEU A 85 21.53 -16.29 -17.38
CA LEU A 85 21.67 -17.73 -17.14
C LEU A 85 21.76 -18.53 -18.45
N PRO A 86 22.21 -19.80 -18.39
CA PRO A 86 22.25 -20.68 -19.54
C PRO A 86 20.87 -20.87 -20.19
N PRO A 87 20.80 -20.99 -21.54
CA PRO A 87 19.53 -21.18 -22.25
C PRO A 87 18.77 -22.44 -21.82
N ALA A 88 19.47 -23.48 -21.33
CA ALA A 88 18.84 -24.70 -20.79
C ALA A 88 18.05 -24.47 -19.50
N THR A 89 18.31 -23.39 -18.76
CA THR A 89 17.60 -23.07 -17.51
C THR A 89 16.39 -22.17 -17.72
N MET A 90 16.18 -21.69 -18.96
CA MET A 90 15.21 -20.63 -19.24
C MET A 90 13.76 -21.02 -19.00
N GLU A 91 13.41 -22.30 -19.10
CA GLU A 91 12.05 -22.76 -18.78
C GLU A 91 11.70 -22.46 -17.31
N VAL A 92 12.56 -22.87 -16.38
CA VAL A 92 12.43 -22.58 -14.94
C VAL A 92 12.47 -21.08 -14.66
N VAL A 93 13.36 -20.35 -15.34
CA VAL A 93 13.46 -18.89 -15.21
C VAL A 93 12.16 -18.20 -15.61
N MET A 94 11.39 -18.75 -16.56
CA MET A 94 10.11 -18.18 -16.94
C MET A 94 9.02 -18.38 -15.91
N GLU A 95 9.01 -19.51 -15.21
CA GLU A 95 8.14 -19.71 -14.05
C GLU A 95 8.47 -18.72 -12.93
N LEU A 96 9.77 -18.60 -12.59
CA LEU A 96 10.24 -17.67 -11.55
C LEU A 96 9.99 -16.21 -11.90
N LEU A 97 10.11 -15.81 -13.18
CA LEU A 97 9.72 -14.47 -13.63
C LEU A 97 8.25 -14.20 -13.34
N CYS A 98 7.35 -15.14 -13.66
CA CYS A 98 5.92 -14.95 -13.49
C CYS A 98 5.57 -14.79 -12.01
N GLU A 99 6.11 -15.64 -11.14
CA GLU A 99 5.90 -15.58 -9.70
C GLU A 99 6.44 -14.26 -9.10
N ASP A 100 7.67 -13.91 -9.44
CA ASP A 100 8.30 -12.70 -8.90
C ASP A 100 7.66 -11.42 -9.42
N ARG A 101 7.23 -11.38 -10.68
CA ARG A 101 6.50 -10.24 -11.25
C ARG A 101 5.13 -10.04 -10.58
N LEU A 102 4.45 -11.13 -10.21
CA LEU A 102 3.18 -11.07 -9.48
C LEU A 102 3.39 -10.63 -8.02
N ALA A 103 4.40 -11.16 -7.35
CA ALA A 103 4.70 -10.82 -5.96
C ALA A 103 5.31 -9.42 -5.81
N HIS A 104 6.11 -9.00 -6.77
CA HIS A 104 6.88 -7.77 -6.75
C HIS A 104 6.82 -7.01 -8.09
N PRO A 105 5.68 -6.37 -8.41
CA PRO A 105 5.49 -5.65 -9.67
C PRO A 105 6.38 -4.41 -9.84
N GLN A 106 6.99 -3.91 -8.77
CA GLN A 106 7.81 -2.70 -8.74
C GLN A 106 9.24 -2.86 -9.30
N TRP A 107 9.59 -4.07 -9.69
CA TRP A 107 10.93 -4.62 -9.55
C TRP A 107 11.33 -5.15 -10.94
N PRO A 108 12.18 -4.44 -11.71
CA PRO A 108 12.36 -4.72 -13.13
C PRO A 108 13.28 -5.92 -13.40
N HIS A 109 13.14 -6.49 -14.60
CA HIS A 109 13.91 -7.64 -15.05
C HIS A 109 14.58 -7.34 -16.40
N VAL A 110 15.84 -7.71 -16.53
CA VAL A 110 16.61 -7.65 -17.77
C VAL A 110 17.12 -9.03 -18.09
N PHE A 111 16.90 -9.47 -19.33
CA PHE A 111 17.36 -10.74 -19.86
C PHE A 111 18.42 -10.50 -20.93
N ALA A 112 19.50 -11.27 -20.89
CA ALA A 112 20.48 -11.36 -21.97
C ALA A 112 20.85 -12.83 -22.16
N VAL A 113 20.20 -13.49 -23.11
CA VAL A 113 20.24 -14.95 -23.25
C VAL A 113 20.60 -15.32 -24.69
N PRO A 114 21.57 -16.23 -24.94
CA PRO A 114 21.86 -16.69 -26.29
C PRO A 114 20.59 -17.25 -26.96
N ARG A 115 20.44 -17.05 -28.27
CA ARG A 115 19.29 -17.51 -29.06
C ARG A 115 19.33 -19.03 -29.30
N LEU A 116 19.32 -19.78 -28.20
CA LEU A 116 19.33 -21.24 -28.16
C LEU A 116 18.10 -21.72 -27.40
N MET A 117 17.62 -22.92 -27.74
CA MET A 117 16.45 -23.54 -27.08
C MET A 117 15.19 -22.66 -27.10
N THR A 118 15.05 -21.78 -28.09
CA THR A 118 14.03 -20.71 -28.08
C THR A 118 12.60 -21.21 -28.08
N HIS A 119 12.34 -22.45 -28.49
CA HIS A 119 10.99 -23.02 -28.49
C HIS A 119 10.42 -23.19 -27.08
N PHE A 120 11.28 -23.34 -26.06
CA PHE A 120 10.85 -23.51 -24.67
C PHE A 120 10.46 -22.18 -24.00
N TRP A 121 11.08 -21.06 -24.36
CA TRP A 121 10.99 -19.84 -23.54
C TRP A 121 10.74 -18.55 -24.33
N ARG A 122 11.11 -18.47 -25.61
CA ARG A 122 11.11 -17.18 -26.34
C ARG A 122 9.71 -16.60 -26.49
N LYS A 123 8.71 -17.45 -26.74
CA LYS A 123 7.32 -17.01 -26.91
C LYS A 123 6.77 -16.41 -25.61
N ASP A 124 7.09 -17.01 -24.47
CA ASP A 124 6.59 -16.55 -23.17
C ASP A 124 7.37 -15.34 -22.66
N LEU A 125 8.68 -15.28 -22.89
CA LEU A 125 9.46 -14.06 -22.66
C LEU A 125 8.92 -12.90 -23.50
N MET A 126 8.64 -13.14 -24.79
CA MET A 126 8.08 -12.12 -25.68
C MET A 126 6.71 -11.62 -25.21
N LYS A 127 5.85 -12.49 -24.67
CA LYS A 127 4.57 -12.06 -24.10
C LYS A 127 4.77 -11.07 -22.95
N ASN A 128 5.77 -11.31 -22.12
CA ASN A 128 6.02 -10.57 -20.88
C ASN A 128 6.90 -9.32 -21.04
N ALA A 129 7.81 -9.30 -22.00
CA ALA A 129 8.77 -8.24 -22.22
C ALA A 129 8.14 -6.96 -22.75
N ASP A 130 8.56 -5.83 -22.18
CA ASP A 130 8.23 -4.48 -22.64
C ASP A 130 9.05 -4.06 -23.86
N LEU A 131 10.27 -4.57 -23.95
CA LEU A 131 11.17 -4.37 -25.06
C LEU A 131 11.88 -5.68 -25.36
N LEU A 132 11.86 -6.15 -26.62
CA LEU A 132 12.59 -7.35 -27.03
C LEU A 132 13.32 -7.15 -28.36
N PHE A 133 14.64 -7.29 -28.34
CA PHE A 133 15.47 -7.18 -29.54
C PHE A 133 16.56 -8.26 -29.58
N THR A 134 17.18 -8.40 -30.74
CA THR A 134 18.22 -9.41 -30.98
C THR A 134 19.50 -8.71 -31.41
N VAL A 135 20.60 -9.05 -30.74
CA VAL A 135 21.95 -8.59 -31.07
C VAL A 135 22.65 -9.68 -31.89
N PRO A 136 23.16 -9.39 -33.10
CA PRO A 136 23.86 -10.39 -33.90
C PRO A 136 25.20 -10.78 -33.25
N ALA A 137 25.71 -11.96 -33.60
CA ALA A 137 27.10 -12.31 -33.33
C ALA A 137 28.03 -11.44 -34.19
N GLY A 138 29.12 -10.95 -33.61
CA GLY A 138 30.10 -10.09 -34.29
C GLY A 138 30.25 -8.69 -33.71
N VAL A 139 29.43 -8.32 -32.73
CA VAL A 139 29.60 -7.04 -32.00
C VAL A 139 30.66 -7.17 -30.89
N PRO A 140 31.29 -6.07 -30.42
CA PRO A 140 32.40 -6.13 -29.46
C PRO A 140 32.13 -6.96 -28.19
N PHE A 141 30.94 -6.81 -27.62
CA PHE A 141 30.52 -7.53 -26.40
C PHE A 141 29.91 -8.92 -26.68
N TRP A 142 29.61 -9.26 -27.94
CA TRP A 142 29.07 -10.56 -28.37
C TRP A 142 29.72 -10.99 -29.70
N ASN A 143 30.96 -11.50 -29.61
CA ASN A 143 31.84 -11.70 -30.76
C ASN A 143 31.32 -12.74 -31.77
N ALA A 144 31.94 -12.80 -32.96
CA ALA A 144 31.55 -13.73 -34.02
C ALA A 144 31.71 -15.21 -33.61
N GLY A 145 32.61 -15.51 -32.67
CA GLY A 145 32.81 -16.85 -32.11
C GLY A 145 31.66 -17.35 -31.26
N GLN A 146 30.61 -16.54 -31.02
CA GLN A 146 29.40 -17.00 -30.36
C GLN A 146 28.44 -17.73 -31.30
N PHE A 147 28.58 -17.57 -32.62
CA PHE A 147 27.82 -18.20 -33.70
C PHE A 147 26.31 -17.90 -33.74
N GLU A 148 25.65 -17.77 -32.59
CA GLU A 148 24.23 -17.50 -32.45
C GLU A 148 23.98 -16.09 -31.90
N PRO A 149 22.90 -15.42 -32.30
CA PRO A 149 22.54 -14.11 -31.77
C PRO A 149 22.24 -14.13 -30.26
N LEU A 150 22.28 -12.97 -29.63
CA LEU A 150 21.87 -12.75 -28.25
C LEU A 150 20.47 -12.12 -28.23
N ILE A 151 19.52 -12.71 -27.49
CA ILE A 151 18.22 -12.10 -27.23
C ILE A 151 18.35 -11.24 -25.97
N VAL A 152 17.92 -9.99 -26.09
CA VAL A 152 17.86 -9.05 -24.97
C VAL A 152 16.41 -8.64 -24.78
N ALA A 153 15.93 -8.76 -23.54
CA ALA A 153 14.58 -8.36 -23.18
C ALA A 153 14.59 -7.52 -21.91
N ILE A 154 13.75 -6.49 -21.86
CA ILE A 154 13.52 -5.65 -20.69
C ILE A 154 12.06 -5.82 -20.28
N VAL A 155 11.85 -6.10 -19.00
CA VAL A 155 10.54 -6.09 -18.35
C VAL A 155 10.60 -4.94 -17.34
N LEU A 156 9.82 -3.90 -17.59
CA LEU A 156 9.73 -2.74 -16.72
C LEU A 156 8.77 -3.03 -15.57
N PRO A 157 8.85 -2.25 -14.48
CA PRO A 157 7.85 -2.31 -13.44
C PRO A 157 6.48 -1.99 -14.03
N LEU A 158 5.44 -2.69 -13.57
CA LEU A 158 4.08 -2.23 -13.83
C LEU A 158 3.98 -0.80 -13.31
N SER A 159 3.54 0.17 -14.11
CA SER A 159 3.56 1.59 -13.70
C SER A 159 2.20 2.27 -13.83
N HIS A 160 1.96 3.36 -13.10
CA HIS A 160 0.73 4.17 -13.24
C HIS A 160 0.88 5.23 -14.33
N VAL A 161 -0.06 5.29 -15.28
CA VAL A 161 -0.11 6.35 -16.32
C VAL A 161 -1.26 7.32 -16.04
N PRO A 162 -1.09 8.63 -16.30
CA PRO A 162 -2.14 9.62 -16.10
C PRO A 162 -3.48 9.39 -16.85
N ARG A 163 -3.53 8.51 -17.87
CA ARG A 163 -4.70 8.28 -18.75
C ARG A 163 -5.06 6.80 -19.00
N TYR A 164 -4.73 5.86 -18.10
CA TYR A 164 -4.92 4.42 -18.36
C TYR A 164 -5.81 3.67 -17.35
N THR A 165 -6.52 2.66 -17.84
CA THR A 165 -7.38 1.70 -17.11
C THR A 165 -6.61 0.42 -16.76
N GLY A 166 -5.57 0.51 -15.93
CA GLY A 166 -4.80 -0.66 -15.47
C GLY A 166 -3.33 -0.37 -15.11
N PRO A 167 -2.50 -1.40 -14.87
CA PRO A 167 -1.05 -1.26 -14.82
C PRO A 167 -0.49 -1.04 -16.23
N TRP A 168 0.37 -0.05 -16.40
CA TRP A 168 1.02 0.25 -17.66
C TRP A 168 2.06 -0.80 -18.02
N LEU A 169 1.96 -1.29 -19.25
CA LEU A 169 3.02 -1.98 -19.97
C LEU A 169 3.47 -1.05 -21.09
N VAL A 170 4.77 -0.95 -21.32
CA VAL A 170 5.32 -0.22 -22.48
C VAL A 170 5.02 -0.97 -23.77
N LYS A 171 4.94 -2.30 -23.69
CA LYS A 171 4.65 -3.15 -24.84
C LYS A 171 3.36 -2.70 -25.55
N GLY A 172 3.45 -2.46 -26.85
CA GLY A 172 2.33 -2.04 -27.68
C GLY A 172 1.97 -0.55 -27.57
N THR A 173 2.86 0.27 -26.99
CA THR A 173 2.81 1.73 -27.08
C THR A 173 3.66 2.23 -28.25
N ASP A 174 3.30 3.37 -28.83
CA ASP A 174 4.04 3.98 -29.94
C ASP A 174 5.51 4.23 -29.58
N GLU A 175 5.78 4.69 -28.35
CA GLU A 175 7.15 4.86 -27.87
C GLU A 175 7.89 3.54 -27.69
N GLY A 176 7.25 2.52 -27.10
CA GLY A 176 7.84 1.18 -26.95
C GLY A 176 8.24 0.58 -28.30
N ASP A 177 7.31 0.61 -29.26
CA ASP A 177 7.52 0.09 -30.60
C ASP A 177 8.60 0.90 -31.34
N ARG A 178 8.65 2.23 -31.15
CA ARG A 178 9.70 3.09 -31.70
C ARG A 178 11.10 2.70 -31.21
N TYR A 179 11.28 2.52 -29.90
CA TYR A 179 12.59 2.13 -29.35
C TYR A 179 12.96 0.70 -29.73
N GLU A 180 12.00 -0.23 -29.77
CA GLU A 180 12.25 -1.61 -30.21
C GLU A 180 12.71 -1.64 -31.67
N LEU A 181 12.02 -0.91 -32.55
CA LEU A 181 12.35 -0.81 -33.96
C LEU A 181 13.73 -0.16 -34.16
N ALA A 182 14.03 0.92 -33.43
CA ALA A 182 15.32 1.60 -33.47
C ALA A 182 16.49 0.66 -33.10
N LEU A 183 16.32 -0.16 -32.06
CA LEU A 183 17.32 -1.16 -31.65
C LEU A 183 17.44 -2.28 -32.68
N ARG A 184 16.33 -2.79 -33.20
CA ARG A 184 16.32 -3.84 -34.23
C ARG A 184 17.00 -3.38 -35.52
N ARG A 185 16.71 -2.17 -36.00
CA ARG A 185 17.35 -1.58 -37.19
C ARG A 185 18.84 -1.36 -36.98
N GLY A 186 19.20 -0.78 -35.84
CA GLY A 186 20.59 -0.52 -35.49
C GLY A 186 21.48 -1.75 -35.43
N PHE A 187 20.99 -2.84 -34.84
CA PHE A 187 21.72 -4.11 -34.78
C PHE A 187 21.67 -4.94 -36.07
N LYS A 188 20.83 -4.60 -37.05
CA LYS A 188 20.69 -5.36 -38.31
C LYS A 188 21.62 -4.91 -39.45
N GLY A 189 22.24 -3.73 -39.35
CA GLY A 189 22.84 -2.97 -40.47
C GLY A 189 23.24 -3.77 -41.72
N GLY A 190 22.53 -3.56 -42.84
CA GLY A 190 23.00 -4.08 -44.14
C GLY A 190 21.98 -4.39 -45.26
N GLU A 191 20.66 -4.29 -45.08
CA GLU A 191 19.71 -4.37 -46.21
C GLU A 191 18.93 -3.06 -46.30
N ARG A 192 19.06 -2.38 -47.44
CA ARG A 192 18.15 -1.29 -47.83
C ARG A 192 16.77 -1.91 -48.00
N ASP A 193 15.91 -1.79 -46.98
CA ASP A 193 14.47 -1.85 -47.22
C ASP A 193 14.13 -0.70 -48.17
N ASP A 194 13.28 -0.99 -49.16
CA ASP A 194 12.84 -0.05 -50.19
C ASP A 194 12.46 1.29 -49.57
N ALA A 195 13.10 2.33 -50.09
CA ALA A 195 12.90 3.70 -49.70
C ALA A 195 11.47 4.12 -50.05
N ASP A 196 10.64 4.39 -49.04
CA ASP A 196 9.56 5.37 -49.16
C ASP A 196 8.97 5.93 -47.85
N GLU A 197 9.42 5.54 -46.64
CA GLU A 197 8.90 6.17 -45.40
C GLU A 197 9.97 6.49 -44.33
N LEU A 198 10.08 7.80 -44.04
CA LEU A 198 10.71 8.48 -42.87
C LEU A 198 12.14 9.05 -43.04
N HIS A 199 12.25 10.13 -43.83
CA HIS A 199 13.49 10.85 -44.13
C HIS A 199 14.04 11.86 -43.09
N GLU A 200 13.70 11.78 -41.80
CA GLU A 200 14.30 12.69 -40.79
C GLU A 200 15.08 11.97 -39.66
N LEU A 201 14.93 10.64 -39.53
CA LEU A 201 15.62 9.84 -38.50
C LEU A 201 16.79 9.00 -39.02
N GLU A 202 16.92 8.78 -40.34
CA GLU A 202 17.94 7.90 -40.92
C GLU A 202 19.38 8.44 -40.83
N GLY A 203 19.57 9.75 -41.00
CA GLY A 203 20.92 10.35 -40.99
C GLY A 203 21.59 10.29 -39.61
N LEU A 204 20.84 10.65 -38.56
CA LEU A 204 21.32 10.64 -37.17
C LEU A 204 21.46 9.22 -36.59
N MET A 205 20.62 8.26 -37.01
CA MET A 205 20.74 6.88 -36.54
C MET A 205 21.97 6.18 -37.13
N CYS A 206 22.28 6.37 -38.42
CA CYS A 206 23.47 5.74 -39.02
C CYS A 206 24.80 6.13 -38.36
N GLU A 207 24.96 7.39 -37.90
CA GLU A 207 26.16 7.84 -37.19
C GLU A 207 26.29 7.25 -35.78
N VAL A 208 25.16 7.13 -35.06
CA VAL A 208 25.11 6.60 -33.69
C VAL A 208 25.43 5.10 -33.65
N TRP A 209 25.20 4.36 -34.73
CA TRP A 209 25.44 2.91 -34.83
C TRP A 209 26.81 2.52 -35.42
N GLN A 210 27.72 3.47 -35.68
CA GLN A 210 29.12 3.16 -36.03
C GLN A 210 29.83 2.37 -34.91
N GLU A 211 29.47 2.63 -33.65
CA GLU A 211 29.83 1.83 -32.48
C GLU A 211 28.56 1.22 -31.89
N PRO A 212 28.21 -0.06 -32.21
CA PRO A 212 26.97 -0.68 -31.76
C PRO A 212 26.77 -0.66 -30.23
N GLU A 213 27.87 -0.68 -29.48
CA GLU A 213 27.86 -0.57 -28.02
C GLU A 213 27.43 0.83 -27.55
N GLY A 214 28.05 1.90 -28.08
CA GLY A 214 27.73 3.28 -27.75
C GLY A 214 26.32 3.68 -28.20
N GLY A 215 25.94 3.29 -29.41
CA GLY A 215 24.62 3.61 -29.98
C GLY A 215 23.46 2.94 -29.25
N SER A 216 23.57 1.64 -28.98
CA SER A 216 22.57 0.93 -28.17
C SER A 216 22.49 1.48 -26.74
N ARG A 217 23.63 1.84 -26.14
CA ARG A 217 23.67 2.45 -24.80
C ARG A 217 22.89 3.75 -24.74
N ALA A 218 23.09 4.65 -25.71
CA ALA A 218 22.42 5.94 -25.75
C ALA A 218 20.89 5.78 -25.90
N LEU A 219 20.44 4.90 -26.78
CA LEU A 219 19.01 4.63 -27.00
C LEU A 219 18.35 4.00 -25.77
N LEU A 220 19.00 3.01 -25.16
CA LEU A 220 18.49 2.36 -23.95
C LEU A 220 18.43 3.32 -22.76
N GLN A 221 19.40 4.23 -22.61
CA GLN A 221 19.34 5.28 -21.58
C GLN A 221 18.18 6.27 -21.82
N GLN A 222 17.89 6.64 -23.08
CA GLN A 222 16.75 7.49 -23.40
C GLN A 222 15.42 6.79 -23.11
N PHE A 223 15.31 5.52 -23.49
CA PHE A 223 14.17 4.67 -23.18
C PHE A 223 13.90 4.59 -21.68
N LEU A 224 14.93 4.27 -20.89
CA LEU A 224 14.82 4.19 -19.43
C LEU A 224 14.50 5.56 -18.81
N ALA A 225 15.10 6.65 -19.30
CA ALA A 225 14.76 8.00 -18.83
C ALA A 225 13.29 8.35 -19.10
N TRP A 226 12.76 8.01 -20.27
CA TRP A 226 11.34 8.18 -20.59
C TRP A 226 10.45 7.33 -19.68
N ALA A 227 10.76 6.04 -19.51
CA ALA A 227 10.01 5.13 -18.66
C ALA A 227 10.00 5.57 -17.18
N SER A 228 11.07 6.22 -16.71
CA SER A 228 11.19 6.70 -15.32
C SER A 228 10.19 7.80 -14.94
N ASN A 229 9.51 8.41 -15.92
CA ASN A 229 8.46 9.39 -15.66
C ASN A 229 7.17 8.76 -15.11
N PHE A 230 7.05 7.42 -15.14
CA PHE A 230 5.89 6.69 -14.65
C PHE A 230 6.25 5.94 -13.37
N PRO A 231 5.58 6.22 -12.23
CA PRO A 231 5.89 5.54 -10.98
C PRO A 231 5.38 4.09 -11.02
N PRO A 232 6.16 3.12 -10.49
CA PRO A 232 5.72 1.73 -10.40
C PRO A 232 4.45 1.57 -9.55
N VAL A 233 3.58 0.65 -9.94
CA VAL A 233 2.48 0.10 -9.15
C VAL A 233 3.12 -0.60 -7.97
N GLN A 234 2.94 -0.02 -6.80
CA GLN A 234 3.38 -0.61 -5.55
C GLN A 234 2.20 -1.32 -4.90
N LYS A 235 2.47 -2.39 -4.15
CA LYS A 235 1.55 -2.84 -3.10
C LYS A 235 1.10 -1.61 -2.32
N CYS A 236 -0.18 -1.53 -1.93
CA CYS A 236 -0.66 -0.35 -1.21
C CYS A 236 -0.06 -0.33 0.19
N MET A 237 1.17 0.16 0.29
CA MET A 237 1.94 0.35 1.51
C MET A 237 1.80 1.80 1.97
N GLU A 238 2.09 2.02 3.24
CA GLU A 238 2.31 3.35 3.78
C GLU A 238 3.44 4.06 3.04
N ALA A 239 3.38 5.39 2.99
CA ALA A 239 4.47 6.17 2.42
C ALA A 239 5.71 6.05 3.32
N SER A 240 6.90 6.14 2.71
CA SER A 240 8.17 6.09 3.45
C SER A 240 8.35 7.25 4.42
N ASP A 241 7.68 8.37 4.17
CA ASP A 241 7.71 9.58 4.98
C ASP A 241 6.48 9.75 5.88
N ASP A 242 5.71 8.68 6.12
CA ASP A 242 4.50 8.73 6.92
C ASP A 242 4.79 8.96 8.41
N ARG A 243 4.34 10.10 8.94
CA ARG A 243 4.59 10.55 10.32
C ARG A 243 3.36 10.46 11.22
N PHE A 244 2.31 9.76 10.80
CA PHE A 244 1.05 9.77 11.55
C PHE A 244 1.12 8.82 12.75
N PRO A 245 0.58 9.24 13.92
CA PRO A 245 0.79 8.54 15.19
C PRO A 245 0.21 7.12 15.19
N ARG A 246 0.92 6.18 15.82
CA ARG A 246 0.48 4.79 16.01
C ARG A 246 0.74 4.35 17.45
N LEU A 247 -0.05 3.39 17.92
CA LEU A 247 0.07 2.87 19.28
C LEU A 247 1.44 2.19 19.54
N ASP A 248 1.95 1.45 18.55
CA ASP A 248 3.17 0.63 18.70
C ASP A 248 4.49 1.42 18.66
N ASP A 249 4.46 2.72 18.36
CA ASP A 249 5.67 3.55 18.25
C ASP A 249 6.22 4.02 19.63
N GLY A 250 5.64 3.53 20.74
CA GLY A 250 5.87 4.05 22.10
C GLY A 250 6.44 3.07 23.13
N GLU A 251 6.64 1.79 22.82
CA GLU A 251 7.31 0.85 23.73
C GLU A 251 8.70 0.48 23.21
N ASP A 252 9.72 0.84 23.99
CA ASP A 252 11.07 0.29 23.86
C ASP A 252 10.98 -1.24 23.94
N THR A 253 11.06 -1.90 22.78
CA THR A 253 11.09 -3.36 22.62
C THR A 253 12.42 -3.96 23.08
N THR A 254 13.05 -3.39 24.11
CA THR A 254 14.32 -3.88 24.66
C THR A 254 14.18 -5.15 25.49
N ASN A 255 12.96 -5.56 25.87
CA ASN A 255 12.69 -6.78 26.64
C ASN A 255 11.50 -7.59 26.08
N ALA A 256 11.43 -7.78 24.75
CA ALA A 256 10.39 -8.62 24.17
C ALA A 256 10.68 -10.12 24.40
N THR A 257 9.70 -10.84 24.96
CA THR A 257 9.69 -12.30 25.07
C THR A 257 9.47 -12.97 23.69
N ASP A 258 9.81 -14.26 23.55
CA ASP A 258 9.66 -14.99 22.27
C ASP A 258 8.23 -14.98 21.71
N LEU A 259 7.20 -14.89 22.56
CA LEU A 259 5.80 -14.74 22.14
C LEU A 259 5.48 -13.34 21.59
N GLU A 260 6.04 -12.29 22.18
CA GLU A 260 5.89 -10.90 21.71
C GLU A 260 6.62 -10.69 20.38
N ALA A 261 7.71 -11.42 20.13
CA ALA A 261 8.40 -11.41 18.83
C ALA A 261 7.56 -12.07 17.71
N ILE A 262 6.84 -13.16 18.02
CA ILE A 262 5.93 -13.84 17.06
C ILE A 262 4.72 -12.95 16.76
N GLU A 263 4.11 -12.32 17.77
CA GLU A 263 3.04 -11.34 17.56
C GLU A 263 3.52 -10.14 16.77
N ALA A 264 4.70 -9.59 17.07
CA ALA A 264 5.30 -8.47 16.35
C ALA A 264 5.54 -8.79 14.86
N SER A 265 5.94 -10.01 14.52
CA SER A 265 6.06 -10.45 13.12
C SER A 265 4.70 -10.49 12.39
N THR A 266 3.63 -10.86 13.11
CA THR A 266 2.27 -10.99 12.57
C THR A 266 1.59 -9.62 12.45
N THR A 267 1.93 -8.67 13.32
CA THR A 267 1.42 -7.29 13.33
C THR A 267 2.30 -6.31 12.57
N MET A 268 3.49 -6.71 12.10
CA MET A 268 4.46 -5.82 11.44
C MET A 268 3.85 -5.02 10.28
N HIS A 269 2.94 -5.65 9.51
CA HIS A 269 2.26 -5.03 8.37
C HIS A 269 0.90 -4.40 8.70
N ARG A 270 0.44 -4.53 9.95
CA ARG A 270 -0.83 -3.99 10.43
C ARG A 270 -0.80 -2.47 10.33
N TYR A 271 -1.81 -1.89 9.69
CA TYR A 271 -1.90 -0.46 9.35
C TYR A 271 -0.81 0.07 8.39
N ARG A 272 0.20 -0.73 8.02
CA ARG A 272 1.28 -0.35 7.07
C ARG A 272 0.97 -0.74 5.64
N SER A 273 0.07 -1.69 5.42
CA SER A 273 -0.24 -2.17 4.07
C SER A 273 -1.69 -2.59 3.93
N ALA A 274 -2.28 -2.39 2.76
CA ALA A 274 -3.56 -2.97 2.39
C ALA A 274 -3.44 -4.48 2.19
N ARG A 275 -4.57 -5.17 2.34
CA ARG A 275 -4.72 -6.61 2.14
C ARG A 275 -5.47 -6.87 0.85
N ASP A 276 -5.25 -8.07 0.31
CA ASP A 276 -5.93 -8.52 -0.90
C ASP A 276 -7.45 -8.60 -0.65
N GLY A 277 -8.23 -7.94 -1.50
CA GLY A 277 -9.69 -7.80 -1.36
C GLY A 277 -10.19 -6.56 -0.62
N ASP A 278 -9.32 -5.75 0.00
CA ASP A 278 -9.75 -4.54 0.75
C ASP A 278 -10.57 -3.55 -0.13
N HIS A 279 -10.25 -3.47 -1.42
CA HIS A 279 -10.91 -2.62 -2.41
C HIS A 279 -12.39 -2.97 -2.67
N LEU A 280 -12.85 -4.16 -2.26
CA LEU A 280 -14.24 -4.62 -2.42
C LEU A 280 -15.01 -4.66 -1.10
N MET A 281 -14.45 -4.11 -0.02
CA MET A 281 -15.06 -4.27 1.30
C MET A 281 -16.26 -3.33 1.54
N GLY A 282 -17.08 -2.98 0.55
CA GLY A 282 -18.37 -2.31 0.76
C GLY A 282 -18.31 -0.81 1.09
N VAL A 283 -17.26 -0.14 0.63
CA VAL A 283 -17.16 1.33 0.48
C VAL A 283 -16.43 1.64 -0.84
N PRO A 284 -16.65 2.81 -1.47
CA PRO A 284 -15.95 3.16 -2.70
C PRO A 284 -14.42 3.18 -2.51
N PHE A 285 -13.71 2.60 -3.47
CA PHE A 285 -12.25 2.66 -3.57
C PHE A 285 -11.85 3.44 -4.81
N GLU A 286 -10.85 4.31 -4.64
CA GLU A 286 -10.19 5.09 -5.67
C GLU A 286 -8.70 5.10 -5.36
N CYS A 287 -7.82 5.11 -6.35
CA CYS A 287 -6.39 5.21 -6.08
C CYS A 287 -6.00 6.62 -5.57
N ASP A 288 -4.79 6.76 -5.01
CA ASP A 288 -4.31 8.04 -4.49
C ASP A 288 -4.40 9.18 -5.50
N LEU A 289 -4.06 8.91 -6.77
CA LEU A 289 -4.10 9.89 -7.84
C LEU A 289 -5.53 10.36 -8.15
N CYS A 290 -6.49 9.42 -8.20
CA CYS A 290 -7.90 9.76 -8.39
C CYS A 290 -8.44 10.55 -7.20
N SER A 291 -8.13 10.12 -5.98
CA SER A 291 -8.49 10.86 -4.75
C SER A 291 -7.88 12.27 -4.74
N PHE A 292 -6.62 12.43 -5.15
CA PHE A 292 -5.95 13.72 -5.25
C PHE A 292 -6.65 14.64 -6.25
N ARG A 293 -6.97 14.13 -7.44
CA ARG A 293 -7.69 14.86 -8.48
C ARG A 293 -9.08 15.27 -8.00
N ASN A 294 -9.80 14.37 -7.35
CA ASN A 294 -11.16 14.61 -6.87
C ASN A 294 -11.22 15.70 -5.79
N VAL A 295 -10.19 15.82 -4.95
CA VAL A 295 -10.10 16.87 -3.94
C VAL A 295 -9.51 18.17 -4.50
N SER A 296 -8.48 18.08 -5.35
CA SER A 296 -7.68 19.24 -5.75
C SER A 296 -8.10 19.86 -7.09
N GLY A 297 -8.94 19.19 -7.88
CA GLY A 297 -9.36 19.66 -9.21
C GLY A 297 -8.28 19.58 -10.30
N ARG A 298 -7.09 19.06 -9.99
CA ARG A 298 -5.90 19.09 -10.86
C ARG A 298 -4.99 17.87 -10.68
N GLN A 299 -3.98 17.75 -11.54
CA GLN A 299 -2.90 16.77 -11.39
C GLN A 299 -1.94 17.17 -10.26
N PRO A 300 -1.35 16.20 -9.55
CA PRO A 300 -0.28 16.46 -8.61
C PRO A 300 1.00 16.86 -9.35
N ILE A 301 1.72 17.81 -8.78
CA ILE A 301 3.05 18.22 -9.22
C ILE A 301 4.06 17.51 -8.34
N PHE A 302 4.72 16.48 -8.87
CA PHE A 302 5.60 15.62 -8.09
C PHE A 302 6.84 16.31 -7.51
N CYS A 303 7.20 17.52 -7.95
CA CYS A 303 8.27 18.30 -7.33
C CYS A 303 7.78 19.23 -6.21
N ASP A 304 6.46 19.41 -6.05
CA ASP A 304 5.90 20.22 -4.98
C ASP A 304 5.74 19.41 -3.69
N ARG A 305 6.26 19.97 -2.59
CA ARG A 305 6.25 19.29 -1.28
C ARG A 305 4.85 19.15 -0.70
N ARG A 306 3.93 20.08 -0.99
CA ARG A 306 2.56 20.00 -0.46
C ARG A 306 1.77 18.92 -1.19
N ASP A 307 1.94 18.82 -2.50
CA ASP A 307 1.31 17.77 -3.30
C ASP A 307 1.80 16.38 -2.91
N GLN A 308 3.12 16.21 -2.74
CA GLN A 308 3.70 14.98 -2.22
C GLN A 308 3.11 14.62 -0.84
N PHE A 309 3.10 15.57 0.10
CA PHE A 309 2.56 15.35 1.43
C PHE A 309 1.06 15.04 1.40
N THR A 310 0.31 15.67 0.50
CA THR A 310 -1.12 15.38 0.30
C THR A 310 -1.32 13.95 -0.19
N LEU A 311 -0.50 13.46 -1.11
CA LEU A 311 -0.53 12.05 -1.54
C LEU A 311 -0.20 11.10 -0.39
N THR A 312 0.80 11.41 0.45
CA THR A 312 1.10 10.65 1.68
C THR A 312 -0.10 10.63 2.63
N CYS A 313 -0.78 11.77 2.82
CA CYS A 313 -1.98 11.85 3.65
C CYS A 313 -3.13 11.00 3.06
N ILE A 314 -3.36 11.09 1.75
CA ILE A 314 -4.39 10.29 1.06
C ILE A 314 -4.11 8.81 1.26
N ARG A 315 -2.87 8.37 1.06
CA ARG A 315 -2.48 6.98 1.26
C ARG A 315 -2.79 6.52 2.68
N ARG A 316 -2.47 7.33 3.70
CA ARG A 316 -2.79 7.01 5.10
C ARG A 316 -4.29 6.95 5.36
N VAL A 317 -5.08 7.90 4.85
CA VAL A 317 -6.54 7.88 4.98
C VAL A 317 -7.12 6.60 4.37
N GLN A 318 -6.64 6.20 3.18
CA GLN A 318 -7.09 4.98 2.52
C GLN A 318 -6.76 3.73 3.34
N LEU A 319 -5.53 3.65 3.88
CA LEU A 319 -5.14 2.55 4.77
C LEU A 319 -6.01 2.51 6.04
N ASP A 320 -6.31 3.66 6.65
CA ASP A 320 -7.22 3.73 7.80
C ASP A 320 -8.62 3.19 7.39
N VAL A 321 -9.17 3.60 6.23
CA VAL A 321 -10.46 3.07 5.73
C VAL A 321 -10.45 1.55 5.58
N MET A 322 -9.37 0.98 5.04
CA MET A 322 -9.21 -0.46 4.83
C MET A 322 -9.10 -1.23 6.15
N TRP A 323 -8.28 -0.73 7.07
CA TRP A 323 -8.05 -1.32 8.39
C TRP A 323 -9.18 -1.12 9.40
N ALA A 324 -10.29 -0.50 8.99
CA ALA A 324 -11.55 -0.53 9.73
C ALA A 324 -12.20 -1.95 9.75
N ARG A 325 -11.69 -2.90 8.97
CA ARG A 325 -12.12 -4.31 8.91
C ARG A 325 -11.02 -5.26 9.38
N GLU A 326 -11.44 -6.33 10.06
CA GLU A 326 -10.54 -7.39 10.51
C GLU A 326 -9.98 -8.22 9.35
N PRO A 327 -8.72 -8.68 9.42
CA PRO A 327 -8.07 -9.41 8.32
C PRO A 327 -8.87 -10.63 7.84
N HIS A 328 -9.37 -11.44 8.78
CA HIS A 328 -10.14 -12.63 8.46
C HIS A 328 -11.43 -12.32 7.69
N THR A 329 -12.09 -11.20 8.01
CA THR A 329 -13.30 -10.78 7.28
C THR A 329 -12.96 -10.45 5.82
N VAL A 330 -11.82 -9.82 5.56
CA VAL A 330 -11.40 -9.46 4.21
C VAL A 330 -11.01 -10.70 3.41
N SER A 331 -10.17 -11.57 3.97
CA SER A 331 -9.72 -12.78 3.29
C SER A 331 -10.87 -13.74 3.00
N SER A 332 -11.77 -13.95 3.97
CA SER A 332 -12.94 -14.83 3.79
C SER A 332 -13.92 -14.29 2.73
N ASN A 333 -14.24 -12.99 2.77
CA ASN A 333 -15.10 -12.38 1.75
C ASN A 333 -14.45 -12.43 0.36
N TRP A 334 -13.15 -12.15 0.26
CA TRP A 334 -12.42 -12.18 -1.00
C TRP A 334 -12.37 -13.58 -1.61
N ALA A 335 -12.07 -14.60 -0.81
CA ALA A 335 -12.08 -15.99 -1.23
C ALA A 335 -13.47 -16.41 -1.73
N ARG A 336 -14.52 -16.01 -1.00
CA ARG A 336 -15.91 -16.26 -1.41
C ARG A 336 -16.26 -15.55 -2.72
N THR A 337 -15.93 -14.27 -2.87
CA THR A 337 -16.16 -13.52 -4.11
C THR A 337 -15.53 -14.21 -5.32
N LYS A 338 -14.29 -14.73 -5.19
CA LYS A 338 -13.63 -15.48 -6.26
C LYS A 338 -14.38 -16.77 -6.61
N ALA A 339 -14.73 -17.56 -5.60
CA ALA A 339 -15.43 -18.83 -5.80
C ALA A 339 -16.81 -18.62 -6.45
N ASP A 340 -17.58 -17.66 -5.93
CA ASP A 340 -18.91 -17.34 -6.45
C ASP A 340 -18.82 -16.77 -7.88
N TYR A 341 -17.84 -15.91 -8.16
CA TYR A 341 -17.58 -15.40 -9.51
C TYR A 341 -17.27 -16.54 -10.50
N GLN A 342 -16.38 -17.45 -10.14
CA GLN A 342 -16.00 -18.58 -10.99
C GLN A 342 -17.20 -19.49 -11.29
N MET A 343 -18.01 -19.80 -10.27
CA MET A 343 -19.25 -20.57 -10.43
C MET A 343 -20.23 -19.86 -11.36
N VAL A 344 -20.47 -18.56 -11.17
CA VAL A 344 -21.38 -17.78 -12.03
C VAL A 344 -20.90 -17.76 -13.47
N MET A 345 -19.62 -17.47 -13.72
CA MET A 345 -19.07 -17.39 -15.09
C MET A 345 -19.01 -18.75 -15.79
N THR A 346 -18.89 -19.85 -15.04
CA THR A 346 -18.87 -21.20 -15.60
C THR A 346 -20.27 -21.70 -15.93
N ASN A 347 -21.27 -21.34 -15.13
CA ASN A 347 -22.61 -21.93 -15.20
C ASN A 347 -23.65 -21.03 -15.85
N LEU A 348 -23.42 -19.71 -15.90
CA LEU A 348 -24.40 -18.73 -16.38
C LEU A 348 -23.81 -17.86 -17.48
N SER A 349 -24.64 -17.52 -18.47
CA SER A 349 -24.29 -16.59 -19.56
C SER A 349 -24.46 -15.13 -19.12
N VAL A 350 -23.91 -14.76 -17.95
CA VAL A 350 -23.91 -13.39 -17.43
C VAL A 350 -22.60 -12.72 -17.85
N SER A 351 -22.65 -11.48 -18.34
CA SER A 351 -21.42 -10.76 -18.66
C SER A 351 -20.69 -10.33 -17.38
N PRO A 352 -19.34 -10.35 -17.36
CA PRO A 352 -18.56 -9.88 -16.22
C PRO A 352 -18.90 -8.44 -15.81
N GLU A 353 -19.14 -7.53 -16.78
CA GLU A 353 -19.46 -6.13 -16.49
C GLU A 353 -20.84 -5.95 -15.85
N ALA A 354 -21.79 -6.87 -16.09
CA ALA A 354 -23.10 -6.83 -15.46
C ALA A 354 -23.06 -7.40 -14.03
N PHE A 355 -22.11 -8.28 -13.73
CA PHE A 355 -22.00 -8.94 -12.43
C PHE A 355 -21.12 -8.18 -11.43
N LEU A 356 -20.01 -7.60 -11.88
CA LEU A 356 -19.07 -6.86 -11.03
C LEU A 356 -19.23 -5.34 -11.19
N PRO A 357 -19.13 -4.57 -10.09
CA PRO A 357 -19.21 -3.12 -10.18
C PRO A 357 -17.95 -2.55 -10.83
N GLN A 358 -18.13 -1.55 -11.69
CA GLN A 358 -17.01 -0.73 -12.14
C GLN A 358 -16.53 0.17 -10.99
N LEU A 359 -15.25 0.02 -10.62
CA LEU A 359 -14.63 0.84 -9.57
C LEU A 359 -14.17 2.20 -10.10
N GLY A 360 -14.06 3.15 -9.20
CA GLY A 360 -13.67 4.53 -9.52
C GLY A 360 -14.85 5.50 -9.52
N ASN A 361 -14.58 6.73 -9.96
CA ASN A 361 -15.54 7.82 -10.08
C ASN A 361 -15.54 8.31 -11.52
N THR A 362 -16.73 8.48 -12.10
CA THR A 362 -16.92 8.99 -13.46
C THR A 362 -16.79 10.51 -13.52
N GLU A 363 -17.02 11.19 -12.41
CA GLU A 363 -16.98 12.64 -12.30
C GLU A 363 -15.84 13.10 -11.39
N LEU A 364 -15.19 14.21 -11.74
CA LEU A 364 -14.09 14.75 -10.95
C LEU A 364 -14.63 15.60 -9.79
N ARG A 365 -15.01 14.91 -8.70
CA ARG A 365 -15.50 15.54 -7.45
C ARG A 365 -15.22 14.67 -6.24
N ASP A 366 -15.08 15.30 -5.07
CA ASP A 366 -15.01 14.59 -3.80
C ASP A 366 -16.40 14.07 -3.40
N ARG A 367 -16.65 12.78 -3.63
CA ARG A 367 -17.93 12.13 -3.31
C ARG A 367 -17.96 11.43 -1.95
N VAL A 368 -16.81 11.30 -1.28
CA VAL A 368 -16.68 10.51 -0.05
C VAL A 368 -16.32 11.37 1.17
N GLY A 369 -15.98 12.64 0.98
CA GLY A 369 -15.46 13.53 2.01
C GLY A 369 -13.98 13.30 2.29
N MET A 370 -13.20 12.96 1.25
CA MET A 370 -11.75 12.80 1.36
C MET A 370 -11.10 14.08 1.87
N GLY A 371 -11.51 15.27 1.42
CA GLY A 371 -10.99 16.55 1.91
C GLY A 371 -11.18 16.74 3.42
N ALA A 372 -12.36 16.37 3.93
CA ALA A 372 -12.66 16.40 5.36
C ALA A 372 -11.83 15.37 6.15
N ALA A 373 -11.52 14.22 5.55
CA ALA A 373 -10.67 13.19 6.17
C ALA A 373 -9.21 13.63 6.22
N LEU A 374 -8.70 14.27 5.14
CA LEU A 374 -7.36 14.87 5.11
C LEU A 374 -7.20 15.95 6.19
N ALA A 375 -8.19 16.82 6.35
CA ALA A 375 -8.19 17.81 7.42
C ALA A 375 -8.10 17.15 8.81
N THR A 376 -8.92 16.12 9.07
CA THR A 376 -8.89 15.37 10.33
C THR A 376 -7.57 14.62 10.56
N LEU A 377 -6.98 14.08 9.50
CA LEU A 377 -5.71 13.38 9.61
C LEU A 377 -4.56 14.36 9.89
N VAL A 378 -4.50 15.51 9.19
CA VAL A 378 -3.45 16.52 9.42
C VAL A 378 -3.58 17.15 10.81
N THR A 379 -4.79 17.36 11.33
CA THR A 379 -4.95 17.86 12.71
C THR A 379 -4.42 16.88 13.75
N SER A 380 -4.35 15.58 13.45
CA SER A 380 -3.75 14.57 14.34
C SER A 380 -2.28 14.83 14.66
N LEU A 381 -1.56 15.55 13.79
CA LEU A 381 -0.15 15.89 13.99
C LEU A 381 0.09 17.01 15.00
N ARG A 382 -0.96 17.70 15.47
CA ARG A 382 -0.82 18.76 16.48
C ARG A 382 -0.34 18.19 17.82
N ALA A 383 0.39 19.00 18.58
CA ALA A 383 0.82 18.62 19.92
C ALA A 383 -0.39 18.41 20.86
N GLY A 384 -0.40 17.28 21.58
CA GLY A 384 -1.37 17.00 22.62
C GLY A 384 -0.98 17.65 23.95
N ARG A 385 -1.92 17.74 24.91
CA ARG A 385 -1.62 18.23 26.26
C ARG A 385 -0.66 17.32 27.02
N ASN A 386 -0.83 15.99 26.87
CA ASN A 386 -0.15 14.96 27.67
C ASN A 386 0.62 13.95 26.80
N SER A 387 0.82 14.26 25.52
CA SER A 387 1.36 13.37 24.47
C SER A 387 1.94 14.19 23.31
N THR A 388 2.88 13.61 22.56
CA THR A 388 3.51 14.22 21.37
C THR A 388 2.49 14.69 20.33
N ASN A 389 1.47 13.89 20.09
CA ASN A 389 0.38 14.18 19.15
C ASN A 389 -0.97 14.22 19.87
N ILE A 390 -2.00 14.82 19.27
CA ILE A 390 -3.35 14.81 19.83
C ILE A 390 -3.93 13.39 19.80
N GLN A 391 -4.70 13.05 20.84
CA GLN A 391 -5.41 11.78 20.91
C GLN A 391 -6.67 11.76 20.05
N VAL A 392 -7.17 10.56 19.73
CA VAL A 392 -8.34 10.32 18.88
C VAL A 392 -9.58 11.11 19.33
N ASP A 393 -9.81 11.25 20.65
CA ASP A 393 -10.96 11.98 21.19
C ASP A 393 -10.88 13.50 21.00
N THR A 394 -9.68 14.03 20.81
CA THR A 394 -9.50 15.42 20.38
C THR A 394 -9.60 15.53 18.87
N MET A 395 -8.98 14.60 18.13
CA MET A 395 -9.02 14.53 16.67
C MET A 395 -10.47 14.44 16.14
N ARG A 396 -11.33 13.64 16.79
CA ARG A 396 -12.74 13.45 16.39
C ARG A 396 -13.56 14.76 16.41
N LYS A 397 -13.13 15.78 17.16
CA LYS A 397 -13.79 17.10 17.17
C LYS A 397 -13.65 17.82 15.83
N THR A 398 -12.68 17.44 15.00
CA THR A 398 -12.56 17.95 13.62
C THR A 398 -13.83 17.66 12.82
N ARG A 399 -14.39 16.45 12.99
CA ARG A 399 -15.68 16.07 12.39
C ARG A 399 -16.80 17.03 12.76
N THR A 400 -16.88 17.42 14.03
CA THR A 400 -17.96 18.26 14.58
C THR A 400 -17.95 19.67 14.00
N TRP A 401 -16.79 20.33 13.90
CA TRP A 401 -16.79 21.68 13.32
C TRP A 401 -17.03 21.66 11.81
N ILE A 402 -16.54 20.62 11.11
CA ILE A 402 -16.81 20.46 9.66
C ILE A 402 -18.29 20.26 9.42
N SER A 403 -18.96 19.41 10.21
CA SER A 403 -20.42 19.23 10.08
C SER A 403 -21.17 20.51 10.38
N ASN A 404 -20.83 21.22 11.47
CA ASN A 404 -21.49 22.47 11.81
C ASN A 404 -21.27 23.56 10.74
N ALA A 405 -20.09 23.60 10.12
CA ALA A 405 -19.79 24.52 9.03
C ALA A 405 -20.57 24.18 7.74
N HIS A 406 -20.76 22.89 7.45
CA HIS A 406 -21.60 22.43 6.35
C HIS A 406 -23.07 22.78 6.59
N ASP A 407 -23.58 22.52 7.79
CA ASP A 407 -24.97 22.84 8.17
C ASP A 407 -25.23 24.35 8.27
N ALA A 408 -24.20 25.18 8.42
CA ALA A 408 -24.29 26.64 8.33
C ALA A 408 -24.20 27.16 6.87
N GLY A 409 -23.85 26.29 5.93
CA GLY A 409 -23.61 26.62 4.53
C GLY A 409 -24.85 26.52 3.64
N GLN A 410 -24.63 26.71 2.34
CA GLN A 410 -25.68 26.67 1.32
C GLN A 410 -26.31 25.27 1.15
N GLU A 411 -25.59 24.22 1.52
CA GLU A 411 -26.00 22.82 1.34
C GLU A 411 -26.79 22.25 2.53
N TYR A 412 -27.19 23.10 3.50
CA TYR A 412 -28.01 22.68 4.63
C TYR A 412 -29.33 22.07 4.16
N SER A 413 -29.61 20.86 4.64
CA SER A 413 -30.87 20.14 4.40
C SER A 413 -31.51 19.73 5.73
N CYS A 414 -32.81 19.93 5.87
CA CYS A 414 -33.57 19.55 7.07
C CYS A 414 -34.68 18.53 6.75
N GLU A 415 -34.32 17.51 5.96
CA GLU A 415 -35.23 16.39 5.69
C GLU A 415 -35.17 15.39 6.84
N SER A 416 -36.31 14.89 7.30
CA SER A 416 -36.37 13.90 8.37
C SER A 416 -36.89 12.56 7.87
N VAL A 417 -36.23 11.48 8.27
CA VAL A 417 -36.68 10.11 8.03
C VAL A 417 -37.00 9.48 9.38
N VAL A 418 -38.16 8.81 9.44
CA VAL A 418 -38.54 8.02 10.61
C VAL A 418 -38.08 6.58 10.35
N GLY A 419 -37.03 6.15 11.06
CA GLY A 419 -36.63 4.74 11.05
C GLY A 419 -37.66 3.88 11.78
N LEU A 420 -37.62 2.56 11.58
CA LEU A 420 -38.45 1.59 12.30
C LEU A 420 -38.40 1.77 13.83
N ASP A 421 -37.29 2.32 14.35
CA ASP A 421 -36.99 2.47 15.78
C ASP A 421 -37.53 3.78 16.42
N ARG A 422 -38.55 4.42 15.83
CA ARG A 422 -39.25 5.64 16.30
C ARG A 422 -38.40 6.90 16.55
N ALA A 423 -37.07 6.83 16.52
CA ALA A 423 -36.19 8.00 16.61
C ALA A 423 -36.20 8.76 15.27
N LYS A 424 -36.54 10.06 15.32
CA LYS A 424 -36.41 10.96 14.16
C LYS A 424 -34.93 11.07 13.79
N GLN A 425 -34.59 10.71 12.56
CA GLN A 425 -33.26 10.91 11.99
C GLN A 425 -33.34 12.01 10.94
N TYR A 426 -32.30 12.84 10.86
CA TYR A 426 -32.20 13.87 9.83
C TYR A 426 -31.29 13.38 8.70
N VAL A 427 -31.70 13.65 7.47
CA VAL A 427 -30.90 13.40 6.28
C VAL A 427 -30.02 14.63 6.05
N THR A 428 -28.72 14.38 5.94
CA THR A 428 -27.71 15.40 5.66
C THR A 428 -26.88 14.96 4.47
N SER A 429 -26.57 15.90 3.58
CA SER A 429 -25.63 15.70 2.48
C SER A 429 -24.16 15.72 2.95
N CYS A 430 -23.90 16.08 4.21
CA CYS A 430 -22.56 16.18 4.75
C CYS A 430 -21.85 14.82 4.81
N HIS A 431 -20.75 14.69 4.06
CA HIS A 431 -19.98 13.44 3.95
C HIS A 431 -19.42 12.93 5.29
N THR A 432 -19.27 13.78 6.32
CA THR A 432 -18.75 13.36 7.63
C THR A 432 -19.64 12.37 8.38
N PHE A 433 -20.93 12.30 8.04
CA PHE A 433 -21.87 11.30 8.54
C PHE A 433 -21.95 10.05 7.65
N GLY A 434 -21.28 10.08 6.49
CA GLY A 434 -21.28 8.99 5.52
C GLY A 434 -20.54 7.74 6.01
N LYS A 435 -20.95 6.58 5.45
CA LYS A 435 -20.35 5.28 5.74
C LYS A 435 -18.84 5.25 5.51
N TRP A 436 -18.35 5.92 4.46
CA TRP A 436 -16.93 5.98 4.13
C TRP A 436 -16.14 6.74 5.21
N TYR A 437 -16.60 7.93 5.60
CA TYR A 437 -15.96 8.72 6.67
C TYR A 437 -16.00 8.00 8.02
N GLY A 438 -17.10 7.31 8.32
CA GLY A 438 -17.21 6.45 9.50
C GLY A 438 -16.16 5.33 9.52
N ARG A 439 -15.82 4.74 8.36
CA ARG A 439 -14.73 3.77 8.26
C ARG A 439 -13.37 4.38 8.50
N PHE A 440 -13.09 5.52 7.86
CA PHE A 440 -11.86 6.26 8.11
C PHE A 440 -11.66 6.52 9.61
N MET A 441 -12.67 7.08 10.29
CA MET A 441 -12.60 7.37 11.72
C MET A 441 -12.39 6.12 12.59
N ARG A 442 -13.01 4.99 12.22
CA ARG A 442 -12.80 3.71 12.92
C ARG A 442 -11.38 3.20 12.73
N GLY A 443 -10.86 3.23 11.50
CA GLY A 443 -9.50 2.83 11.19
C GLY A 443 -8.45 3.69 11.88
N ALA A 444 -8.59 5.00 11.79
CA ALA A 444 -7.70 5.95 12.45
C ALA A 444 -7.69 5.74 13.98
N ARG A 445 -8.85 5.45 14.58
CA ARG A 445 -8.94 5.07 16.01
C ARG A 445 -8.17 3.80 16.32
N LEU A 446 -8.31 2.76 15.49
CA LEU A 446 -7.61 1.49 15.70
C LEU A 446 -6.09 1.64 15.54
N ARG A 447 -5.63 2.44 14.57
CA ARG A 447 -4.21 2.73 14.35
C ARG A 447 -3.58 3.52 15.50
N MET A 448 -4.21 4.63 15.89
CA MET A 448 -3.68 5.54 16.92
C MET A 448 -3.80 4.96 18.34
N GLY A 449 -4.76 4.05 18.55
CA GLY A 449 -5.14 3.60 19.88
C GLY A 449 -5.78 4.70 20.73
N MET A 450 -6.10 4.36 21.99
CA MET A 450 -6.66 5.30 22.95
C MET A 450 -5.99 5.11 24.30
N VAL A 451 -5.08 6.03 24.66
CA VAL A 451 -4.42 6.02 25.96
C VAL A 451 -5.23 6.86 26.94
N ARG A 452 -5.93 6.19 27.87
CA ARG A 452 -6.66 6.86 28.94
C ARG A 452 -5.75 7.06 30.15
N LYS A 453 -5.42 8.32 30.47
CA LYS A 453 -4.79 8.71 31.74
C LYS A 453 -5.88 9.30 32.63
N GLN A 454 -6.44 8.48 33.51
CA GLN A 454 -7.39 8.90 34.54
C GLN A 454 -6.65 9.09 35.86
N ASN A 455 -7.16 9.98 36.72
CA ASN A 455 -6.72 10.02 38.11
C ASN A 455 -7.10 8.70 38.78
N GLU A 456 -6.33 8.31 39.80
CA GLU A 456 -6.60 7.09 40.56
C GLU A 456 -8.02 7.13 41.14
N ALA A 457 -8.74 6.02 41.04
CA ALA A 457 -10.10 5.94 41.55
C ALA A 457 -10.07 6.07 43.08
N LEU A 458 -11.08 6.75 43.64
CA LEU A 458 -11.26 6.81 45.08
C LEU A 458 -11.61 5.41 45.60
N THR A 459 -10.66 4.76 46.27
CA THR A 459 -10.89 3.44 46.89
C THR A 459 -11.57 3.61 48.24
N SER A 460 -12.20 2.55 48.76
CA SER A 460 -12.84 2.57 50.09
C SER A 460 -11.85 2.95 51.19
N SER A 461 -10.61 2.48 51.09
CA SER A 461 -9.54 2.84 52.03
C SER A 461 -9.22 4.34 52.04
N VAL A 462 -9.17 4.97 50.87
CA VAL A 462 -8.90 6.41 50.75
C VAL A 462 -10.11 7.21 51.24
N ALA A 463 -11.34 6.79 50.90
CA ALA A 463 -12.55 7.44 51.38
C ALA A 463 -12.66 7.41 52.91
N LEU A 464 -12.37 6.26 53.55
CA LEU A 464 -12.36 6.15 55.00
C LEU A 464 -11.28 7.03 55.66
N ALA A 465 -10.09 7.10 55.08
CA ALA A 465 -9.04 8.00 55.55
C ALA A 465 -9.45 9.48 55.45
N VAL A 466 -10.17 9.86 54.38
CA VAL A 466 -10.74 11.21 54.26
C VAL A 466 -11.78 11.46 55.35
N CYS A 467 -12.65 10.49 55.66
CA CYS A 467 -13.61 10.59 56.77
C CYS A 467 -12.91 10.75 58.13
N GLU A 468 -11.86 9.99 58.43
CA GLU A 468 -11.11 10.12 59.69
C GLU A 468 -10.46 11.51 59.85
N VAL A 469 -9.89 12.04 58.76
CA VAL A 469 -9.31 13.39 58.74
C VAL A 469 -10.40 14.45 58.88
N ALA A 470 -11.54 14.28 58.21
CA ALA A 470 -12.67 15.21 58.28
C ALA A 470 -13.26 15.24 59.69
N GLU A 471 -13.50 14.07 60.31
CA GLU A 471 -13.99 13.94 61.68
C GLU A 471 -13.04 14.61 62.68
N SER A 472 -11.74 14.37 62.56
CA SER A 472 -10.72 15.01 63.40
C SER A 472 -10.75 16.53 63.30
N ARG A 473 -10.91 17.07 62.08
CA ARG A 473 -11.03 18.52 61.84
C ARG A 473 -12.36 19.07 62.34
N TRP A 474 -13.44 18.33 62.19
CA TRP A 474 -14.76 18.69 62.67
C TRP A 474 -14.80 18.79 64.20
N GLN A 475 -14.12 17.90 64.92
CA GLN A 475 -14.01 17.95 66.38
C GLN A 475 -13.13 19.10 66.89
N LEU A 476 -12.09 19.48 66.14
CA LEU A 476 -11.17 20.57 66.49
C LEU A 476 -11.69 21.97 66.12
N SER A 477 -12.67 22.06 65.22
CA SER A 477 -13.23 23.35 64.78
C SER A 477 -14.29 23.86 65.77
N SER A 478 -14.16 25.13 66.17
CA SER A 478 -15.20 25.88 66.88
C SER A 478 -16.08 26.74 65.95
N ASP A 479 -15.78 26.74 64.65
CA ASP A 479 -16.53 27.48 63.62
C ASP A 479 -17.62 26.58 63.03
N GLU A 480 -18.89 27.00 63.19
CA GLU A 480 -20.06 26.27 62.68
C GLU A 480 -20.09 26.22 61.16
N GLU A 481 -19.68 27.29 60.46
CA GLU A 481 -19.69 27.32 58.99
C GLU A 481 -18.68 26.32 58.42
N MET A 482 -17.51 26.20 59.05
CA MET A 482 -16.52 25.18 58.67
C MET A 482 -17.03 23.76 58.93
N ARG A 483 -17.79 23.55 60.01
CA ARG A 483 -18.36 22.23 60.34
C ARG A 483 -19.40 21.78 59.33
N GLU A 484 -20.34 22.66 59.00
CA GLU A 484 -21.38 22.41 57.98
C GLU A 484 -20.75 22.09 56.62
N ASN A 485 -19.75 22.87 56.18
CA ASN A 485 -19.03 22.60 54.94
C ASN A 485 -18.31 21.25 54.92
N LEU A 486 -17.75 20.81 56.05
CA LEU A 486 -17.09 19.50 56.16
C LEU A 486 -18.11 18.36 56.09
N GLU A 487 -19.23 18.49 56.80
CA GLU A 487 -20.34 17.53 56.77
C GLU A 487 -20.88 17.37 55.35
N ASP A 488 -21.18 18.47 54.68
CA ASP A 488 -21.67 18.49 53.30
C ASP A 488 -20.68 17.84 52.34
N THR A 489 -19.39 18.14 52.47
CA THR A 489 -18.35 17.58 51.60
C THR A 489 -18.23 16.06 51.77
N VAL A 490 -18.26 15.56 53.01
CA VAL A 490 -18.16 14.13 53.30
C VAL A 490 -19.44 13.40 52.87
N CYS A 491 -20.62 13.94 53.19
CA CYS A 491 -21.90 13.38 52.76
C CYS A 491 -22.00 13.32 51.24
N PHE A 492 -21.58 14.38 50.54
CA PHE A 492 -21.55 14.42 49.08
C PHE A 492 -20.63 13.33 48.52
N MET A 493 -19.41 13.21 49.06
CA MET A 493 -18.44 12.20 48.62
C MET A 493 -18.97 10.78 48.83
N LEU A 494 -19.52 10.48 50.01
CA LEU A 494 -20.01 9.15 50.35
C LEU A 494 -21.25 8.77 49.54
N ALA A 495 -22.18 9.70 49.33
CA ALA A 495 -23.35 9.44 48.50
C ALA A 495 -22.97 9.23 47.02
N ALA A 496 -22.05 10.05 46.49
CA ALA A 496 -21.53 9.89 45.13
C ALA A 496 -20.83 8.53 44.94
N MET A 497 -19.96 8.17 45.89
CA MET A 497 -19.20 6.91 45.82
C MET A 497 -20.08 5.68 46.04
N GLY A 498 -20.98 5.73 47.04
CA GLY A 498 -21.80 4.59 47.45
C GLY A 498 -22.90 4.24 46.44
N ALA A 499 -23.52 5.23 45.80
CA ALA A 499 -24.57 5.01 44.80
C ALA A 499 -24.10 5.21 43.34
N GLY A 500 -22.83 5.54 43.11
CA GLY A 500 -22.29 5.78 41.78
C GLY A 500 -22.90 6.99 41.08
N LEU A 501 -23.30 8.01 41.86
CA LEU A 501 -23.97 9.20 41.36
C LEU A 501 -22.97 10.15 40.68
N ARG A 502 -23.42 10.83 39.63
CA ARG A 502 -22.70 11.96 39.04
C ARG A 502 -22.82 13.19 39.93
N GLY A 503 -21.90 14.14 39.77
CA GLY A 503 -21.87 15.34 40.61
C GLY A 503 -23.18 16.14 40.58
N GLU A 504 -23.86 16.17 39.43
CA GLU A 504 -25.18 16.81 39.28
C GLU A 504 -26.35 16.01 39.87
N GLU A 505 -26.16 14.73 40.18
CA GLU A 505 -27.20 13.83 40.70
C GLU A 505 -27.23 13.82 42.23
N VAL A 506 -26.10 14.05 42.90
CA VAL A 506 -26.02 14.08 44.37
C VAL A 506 -26.96 15.14 44.99
N PRO A 507 -27.06 16.38 44.46
CA PRO A 507 -28.01 17.37 44.98
C PRO A 507 -29.48 17.02 44.74
N LEU A 508 -29.77 15.99 43.93
CA LEU A 508 -31.14 15.50 43.70
C LEU A 508 -31.59 14.51 44.76
N LEU A 509 -30.77 14.21 45.77
CA LEU A 509 -31.17 13.34 46.87
C LEU A 509 -32.34 13.93 47.65
N LEU A 510 -33.39 13.12 47.78
CA LEU A 510 -34.60 13.44 48.54
C LEU A 510 -34.42 13.02 49.99
N MET A 511 -34.32 14.00 50.88
CA MET A 511 -34.26 13.75 52.33
C MET A 511 -35.51 13.05 52.85
N GLU A 512 -36.69 13.36 52.30
CA GLU A 512 -37.95 12.70 52.68
C GLU A 512 -37.92 11.18 52.44
N GLY A 513 -37.37 10.74 51.31
CA GLY A 513 -37.26 9.32 51.03
C GLY A 513 -36.17 8.65 51.85
N LEU A 514 -35.06 9.33 52.12
CA LEU A 514 -34.01 8.82 53.02
C LEU A 514 -34.55 8.60 54.43
N LEU A 515 -35.37 9.53 54.94
CA LEU A 515 -36.05 9.41 56.24
C LEU A 515 -37.09 8.29 56.24
N ALA A 516 -37.89 8.16 55.18
CA ALA A 516 -38.93 7.13 55.08
C ALA A 516 -38.36 5.71 55.13
N PHE A 517 -37.20 5.48 54.51
CA PHE A 517 -36.55 4.17 54.47
C PHE A 517 -35.45 4.01 55.54
N TRP A 518 -35.24 5.00 56.41
CA TRP A 518 -34.15 4.99 57.39
C TRP A 518 -34.27 3.81 58.35
N GLU A 519 -35.42 3.64 59.00
CA GLU A 519 -35.66 2.54 59.95
C GLU A 519 -35.65 1.16 59.25
N GLU A 520 -36.27 1.05 58.07
CA GLU A 520 -36.28 -0.19 57.30
C GLU A 520 -34.87 -0.64 56.92
N SER A 521 -34.00 0.29 56.52
CA SER A 521 -32.63 0.01 56.10
C SER A 521 -31.69 -0.42 57.24
N GLN A 522 -32.01 -0.06 58.49
CA GLN A 522 -31.22 -0.43 59.67
C GLN A 522 -31.57 -1.83 60.22
N LEU A 523 -32.78 -2.33 59.97
CA LEU A 523 -33.29 -3.57 60.56
C LEU A 523 -32.98 -4.83 59.73
N VAL A 524 -32.41 -4.67 58.54
CA VAL A 524 -32.04 -5.80 57.65
C VAL A 524 -30.69 -6.40 58.07
N ALA A 525 -30.54 -7.72 57.91
CA ALA A 525 -29.32 -8.45 58.26
C ALA A 525 -28.06 -7.90 57.57
N ASP A 526 -28.19 -7.48 56.31
CA ASP A 526 -27.17 -6.73 55.58
C ASP A 526 -27.50 -5.24 55.69
N ARG A 527 -26.63 -4.47 56.35
CA ARG A 527 -26.85 -3.04 56.55
C ARG A 527 -26.60 -2.28 55.24
N PHE A 528 -27.60 -1.54 54.79
CA PHE A 528 -27.49 -0.60 53.67
C PHE A 528 -28.16 0.72 54.03
N VAL A 529 -27.95 1.76 53.21
CA VAL A 529 -28.65 3.04 53.32
C VAL A 529 -29.36 3.29 51.99
N MET A 530 -30.67 3.55 52.03
CA MET A 530 -31.43 3.87 50.83
C MET A 530 -31.30 5.35 50.48
N LEU A 531 -30.74 5.61 49.29
CA LEU A 531 -30.63 6.94 48.71
C LEU A 531 -31.72 7.14 47.66
N THR A 532 -32.71 7.98 47.95
CA THR A 532 -33.80 8.30 47.00
C THR A 532 -33.47 9.55 46.20
N LEU A 533 -33.70 9.53 44.88
CA LEU A 533 -33.43 10.66 43.97
C LEU A 533 -34.71 11.31 43.45
N LYS A 534 -34.69 12.64 43.31
CA LYS A 534 -35.75 13.43 42.69
C LYS A 534 -35.62 13.40 41.18
N GLY A 535 -36.50 12.67 40.49
CA GLY A 535 -36.58 12.68 39.04
C GLY A 535 -37.30 11.47 38.45
N GLN A 536 -37.56 11.50 37.15
CA GLN A 536 -38.02 10.34 36.40
C GLN A 536 -36.82 9.58 35.85
N PHE A 537 -36.70 8.30 36.18
CA PHE A 537 -35.76 7.42 35.48
C PHE A 537 -36.19 7.29 34.01
N LYS A 538 -35.21 7.34 33.09
CA LYS A 538 -35.46 7.04 31.67
C LYS A 538 -36.09 5.65 31.55
N GLY A 539 -37.37 5.57 31.20
CA GLY A 539 -38.07 4.31 30.94
C GLY A 539 -39.49 4.20 31.47
N ASN A 540 -39.93 5.11 32.35
CA ASN A 540 -41.32 5.14 32.83
C ASN A 540 -42.04 6.36 32.26
N GLY A 541 -42.55 6.21 31.04
CA GLY A 541 -43.43 7.16 30.35
C GLY A 541 -44.44 6.40 29.51
#